data_AF-A0A520J5M7-F1
#
_entry.id   AF-A0A520J5M7-F1
#
_cell.length_a   1.000
_cell.length_b   1.000
_cell.length_c   1.000
_cell.angle_alpha   90.00
_cell.angle_beta   90.00
_cell.angle_gamma   90.00
#
_symmetry.space_group_name_H-M   'P 1'
#
loop_
_entity.id
_entity.type
_entity.pdbx_description
1 polymer ?
#
loop_
_entity_poly.entity_id
_entity_poly.type
_entity_poly.pdbx_seq_one_letter_code
_entity_poly.pdbx_strand_id
1 'polypeptide(L)'
;SIIYNLKNKETGETKVMNDKDYLKTEIWKDDNWEIVGQPDSKLVKKGYEPKIKDLMISDASGTDYTKELLENPYYNLIIVAYSLHDANEEGISKLNALALNATEQFNIRTVLLTTNSAQEADEFSKRMKLFTEIFYADAVPLKSMVRANPGVLLLKNGVVIDKWHYNAVPSFDELAEQYFTK
;
A
#
# COMPACT_ATOMS: atom_id res chain seq x y z
N SER A 1 -11.98 -16.05 1.10
CA SER A 1 -12.66 -16.74 2.21
C SER A 1 -14.06 -17.06 1.79
N ILE A 2 -14.52 -18.28 2.07
CA ILE A 2 -15.91 -18.69 1.82
C ILE A 2 -16.80 -18.07 2.91
N ILE A 3 -17.97 -17.57 2.54
CA ILE A 3 -18.99 -17.10 3.48
C ILE A 3 -20.11 -18.13 3.54
N TYR A 4 -20.46 -18.53 4.76
CA TYR A 4 -21.59 -19.38 5.07
C TYR A 4 -22.73 -18.53 5.62
N ASN A 5 -23.90 -18.65 5.00
CA ASN A 5 -25.15 -18.13 5.53
C ASN A 5 -25.83 -19.29 6.27
N LEU A 6 -26.00 -19.15 7.58
CA LEU A 6 -26.56 -20.16 8.45
C LEU A 6 -27.93 -19.70 8.96
N LYS A 7 -28.85 -20.65 9.12
CA LYS A 7 -30.14 -20.43 9.75
C LYS A 7 -30.37 -21.46 10.85
N ASN A 8 -30.86 -21.00 11.99
CA ASN A 8 -31.29 -21.87 13.07
C ASN A 8 -32.69 -22.43 12.78
N LYS A 9 -32.85 -23.75 12.88
CA LYS A 9 -34.09 -24.48 12.57
C LYS A 9 -35.20 -24.23 13.58
N GLU A 10 -34.86 -23.97 14.84
CA GLU A 10 -35.82 -23.78 15.92
C GLU A 10 -36.24 -22.32 16.07
N THR A 11 -35.27 -21.40 16.05
CA THR A 11 -35.51 -19.97 16.33
C THR A 11 -35.73 -19.15 15.07
N GLY A 12 -35.33 -19.66 13.91
CA GLY A 12 -35.31 -18.91 12.65
C GLY A 12 -34.20 -17.85 12.56
N GLU A 13 -33.32 -17.76 13.56
CA GLU A 13 -32.19 -16.82 13.60
C GLU A 13 -31.23 -17.07 12.44
N THR A 14 -30.75 -16.00 11.81
CA THR A 14 -29.78 -16.08 10.71
C THR A 14 -28.42 -15.58 11.14
N LYS A 15 -27.35 -16.28 10.76
CA LYS A 15 -25.97 -15.95 11.09
C LYS A 15 -25.07 -16.03 9.86
N VAL A 16 -24.19 -15.05 9.69
CA VAL A 16 -23.21 -15.03 8.59
C VAL A 16 -21.82 -15.26 9.16
N MET A 17 -21.10 -16.25 8.63
CA MET A 17 -19.77 -16.63 9.14
C MET A 17 -18.79 -16.87 8.00
N ASN A 18 -17.51 -16.53 8.19
CA ASN A 18 -16.47 -16.92 7.24
C ASN A 18 -15.97 -18.34 7.52
N ASP A 19 -15.25 -18.92 6.56
CA ASP A 19 -14.62 -20.24 6.65
C ASP A 19 -13.79 -20.49 7.93
N LYS A 20 -13.02 -19.49 8.39
CA LYS A 20 -12.22 -19.62 9.62
C LYS A 20 -13.09 -19.69 10.87
N ASP A 21 -14.08 -18.81 10.99
CA ASP A 21 -14.98 -18.79 12.15
C ASP A 21 -15.93 -20.00 12.13
N TYR A 22 -16.35 -20.43 10.94
CA TYR A 22 -17.09 -21.67 10.75
C TYR A 22 -16.30 -22.84 11.31
N LEU A 23 -15.05 -23.03 10.84
CA LEU A 23 -14.09 -24.06 11.31
C LEU A 23 -13.78 -23.97 12.80
N LYS A 24 -13.58 -22.77 13.33
CA LYS A 24 -13.19 -22.55 14.72
C LYS A 24 -14.33 -22.82 15.71
N THR A 25 -15.56 -22.48 15.33
CA THR A 25 -16.73 -22.66 16.21
C THR A 25 -17.33 -24.05 16.12
N GLU A 26 -16.91 -24.85 15.14
CA GLU A 26 -17.45 -26.19 14.87
C GLU A 26 -18.98 -26.21 14.75
N ILE A 27 -19.57 -25.11 14.28
CA ILE A 27 -21.03 -24.89 14.27
C ILE A 27 -21.79 -25.92 13.41
N TRP A 28 -21.11 -26.62 12.49
CA TRP A 28 -21.70 -27.76 11.75
C TRP A 28 -21.98 -28.99 12.61
N LYS A 29 -21.43 -29.06 13.84
CA LYS A 29 -21.75 -30.12 14.80
C LYS A 29 -23.04 -29.84 15.55
N ASP A 30 -23.57 -28.62 15.47
CA ASP A 30 -24.87 -28.27 16.06
C ASP A 30 -25.98 -28.51 15.03
N ASP A 31 -26.80 -29.53 15.29
CA ASP A 31 -27.90 -29.94 14.42
C ASP A 31 -28.97 -28.86 14.23
N ASN A 32 -29.00 -27.83 15.09
CA ASN A 32 -29.93 -26.71 14.99
C ASN A 32 -29.55 -25.73 13.89
N TRP A 33 -28.33 -25.73 13.38
CA TRP A 33 -27.89 -24.82 12.33
C TRP A 33 -27.79 -25.51 10.97
N GLU A 34 -28.36 -24.90 9.94
CA GLU A 34 -28.23 -25.34 8.56
C GLU A 34 -27.68 -24.23 7.67
N ILE A 35 -26.90 -24.61 6.65
CA ILE A 35 -26.44 -23.69 5.62
C ILE A 35 -27.62 -23.42 4.67
N VAL A 36 -27.98 -22.14 4.51
CA VAL A 36 -29.04 -21.72 3.59
C VAL A 36 -28.41 -21.13 2.33
N GLY A 37 -28.74 -21.72 1.18
CA GLY A 37 -28.23 -21.30 -0.14
C GLY A 37 -26.88 -21.90 -0.49
N GLN A 38 -26.35 -21.51 -1.66
CA GLN A 38 -24.98 -21.86 -2.02
C GLN A 38 -24.02 -20.92 -1.27
N PRO A 39 -22.93 -21.42 -0.69
CA PRO A 39 -21.93 -20.57 -0.06
C PRO A 39 -21.46 -19.50 -1.06
N ASP A 40 -21.69 -18.24 -0.73
CA ASP A 40 -21.22 -17.15 -1.55
C ASP A 40 -19.70 -17.10 -1.43
N SER A 41 -19.02 -17.36 -2.55
CA SER A 41 -17.64 -16.94 -2.69
C SER A 41 -17.62 -15.42 -2.75
N LYS A 42 -17.55 -14.75 -1.61
CA LYS A 42 -16.88 -13.46 -1.61
C LYS A 42 -15.46 -13.76 -2.06
N LEU A 43 -15.11 -13.29 -3.25
CA LEU A 43 -13.75 -12.88 -3.55
C LEU A 43 -13.35 -11.84 -2.50
N VAL A 44 -13.06 -12.29 -1.27
CA VAL A 44 -11.97 -11.69 -0.50
C VAL A 44 -10.81 -11.88 -1.45
N LYS A 45 -10.50 -10.83 -2.25
CA LYS A 45 -9.41 -10.81 -3.21
C LYS A 45 -8.34 -11.70 -2.63
N LYS A 46 -8.06 -12.85 -3.26
CA LYS A 46 -6.79 -13.54 -3.06
C LYS A 46 -5.80 -12.40 -3.19
N GLY A 47 -5.22 -11.98 -2.06
CA GLY A 47 -4.39 -10.80 -2.03
C GLY A 47 -3.41 -11.03 -3.16
N TYR A 48 -3.47 -10.16 -4.16
CA TYR A 48 -2.44 -10.11 -5.17
C TYR A 48 -1.14 -10.20 -4.39
N GLU A 49 -0.41 -11.31 -4.50
CA GLU A 49 0.93 -11.35 -3.91
C GLU A 49 1.64 -10.18 -4.55
N PRO A 50 2.02 -9.15 -3.79
CA PRO A 50 2.48 -7.94 -4.41
C PRO A 50 3.70 -8.31 -5.26
N LYS A 51 3.72 -7.90 -6.54
CA LYS A 51 4.93 -7.93 -7.40
C LYS A 51 6.15 -7.28 -6.74
N ILE A 52 5.93 -6.58 -5.64
CA ILE A 52 6.92 -6.04 -4.73
C ILE A 52 7.87 -7.13 -4.18
N LYS A 53 7.51 -8.42 -4.19
CA LYS A 53 8.45 -9.50 -3.82
C LYS A 53 9.71 -9.53 -4.70
N ASP A 54 9.61 -9.12 -5.96
CA ASP A 54 10.73 -9.04 -6.91
C ASP A 54 11.36 -7.65 -6.95
N LEU A 55 10.91 -6.72 -6.10
CA LEU A 55 11.45 -5.37 -6.04
C LEU A 55 12.73 -5.39 -5.20
N MET A 56 13.84 -4.99 -5.80
CA MET A 56 15.07 -4.65 -5.08
C MET A 56 15.18 -3.13 -5.02
N ILE A 57 15.36 -2.59 -3.82
CA ILE A 57 15.53 -1.17 -3.56
C ILE A 57 16.93 -0.96 -2.97
N SER A 58 17.74 -0.12 -3.61
CA SER A 58 19.07 0.21 -3.11
C SER A 58 19.30 1.71 -3.04
N ASP A 59 20.27 2.14 -2.24
CA ASP A 59 20.78 3.51 -2.31
C ASP A 59 21.78 3.69 -3.47
N ALA A 60 22.37 4.89 -3.58
CA ALA A 60 23.35 5.22 -4.63
C ALA A 60 24.66 4.42 -4.52
N SER A 61 24.97 3.84 -3.36
CA SER A 61 26.14 2.99 -3.12
C SER A 61 25.87 1.51 -3.46
N GLY A 62 24.62 1.15 -3.74
CA GLY A 62 24.18 -0.22 -3.95
C GLY A 62 23.84 -0.98 -2.67
N THR A 63 23.75 -0.30 -1.52
CA THR A 63 23.29 -0.93 -0.27
C THR A 63 21.80 -1.23 -0.37
N ASP A 64 21.40 -2.45 -0.01
CA ASP A 64 20.01 -2.93 -0.08
C ASP A 64 19.17 -2.41 1.11
N TYR A 65 18.06 -1.73 0.80
CA TYR A 65 17.08 -1.19 1.74
C TYR A 65 15.69 -1.81 1.57
N THR A 66 15.55 -2.84 0.75
CA THR A 66 14.26 -3.45 0.38
C THR A 66 13.42 -3.82 1.59
N LYS A 67 14.00 -4.58 2.53
CA LYS A 67 13.28 -5.01 3.74
C LYS A 67 12.92 -3.83 4.64
N GLU A 68 13.84 -2.91 4.84
CA GLU A 68 13.64 -1.76 5.70
C GLU A 68 12.47 -0.88 5.22
N LEU A 69 12.39 -0.63 3.91
CA LEU A 69 11.38 0.25 3.33
C LEU A 69 10.02 -0.44 3.15
N LEU A 70 10.01 -1.75 2.85
CA LEU A 70 8.78 -2.48 2.62
C LEU A 70 8.17 -3.05 3.89
N GLU A 71 8.99 -3.57 4.81
CA GLU A 71 8.55 -4.23 6.04
C GLU A 71 8.50 -3.28 7.25
N ASN A 72 8.56 -1.97 7.03
CA ASN A 72 8.40 -0.98 8.10
C ASN A 72 7.06 -1.22 8.85
N PRO A 73 7.07 -1.47 10.17
CA PRO A 73 5.84 -1.77 10.90
C PRO A 73 4.88 -0.57 11.00
N TYR A 74 5.37 0.64 10.77
CA TYR A 74 4.61 1.88 10.77
C TYR A 74 4.20 2.28 9.34
N TYR A 75 3.31 3.26 9.25
CA TYR A 75 2.97 3.85 7.95
C TYR A 75 4.18 4.56 7.35
N ASN A 76 4.45 4.29 6.08
CA ASN A 76 5.43 5.02 5.29
C ASN A 76 4.88 5.30 3.90
N LEU A 77 5.38 6.38 3.30
CA LEU A 77 5.03 6.78 1.95
C LEU A 77 6.20 6.46 1.00
N ILE A 78 5.87 5.91 -0.16
CA ILE A 78 6.84 5.71 -1.24
C ILE A 78 6.35 6.46 -2.47
N ILE A 79 7.05 7.53 -2.83
CA ILE A 79 6.85 8.23 -4.10
C ILE A 79 7.57 7.43 -5.18
N VAL A 80 6.88 7.11 -6.26
CA VAL A 80 7.44 6.43 -7.43
C VAL A 80 7.49 7.42 -8.57
N ALA A 81 8.70 7.75 -9.01
CA ALA A 81 8.98 8.56 -10.20
C ALA A 81 9.99 7.81 -11.05
N TYR A 82 9.51 6.83 -11.82
CA TYR A 82 10.40 5.91 -12.55
C TYR A 82 11.26 6.63 -13.60
N SER A 83 10.83 7.78 -14.13
CA SER A 83 11.63 8.65 -15.00
C SER A 83 11.50 10.07 -14.49
N LEU A 84 12.57 10.63 -13.91
CA LEU A 84 12.62 12.00 -13.43
C LEU A 84 12.56 13.02 -14.58
N HIS A 85 13.00 12.62 -15.78
CA HIS A 85 12.89 13.45 -16.98
C HIS A 85 11.42 13.64 -17.41
N ASP A 86 10.62 12.57 -17.33
CA ASP A 86 9.22 12.57 -17.74
C ASP A 86 8.27 12.79 -16.56
N ALA A 87 8.78 13.03 -15.35
CA ALA A 87 7.98 13.21 -14.17
C ALA A 87 7.28 14.57 -14.23
N ASN A 88 5.99 14.59 -13.87
CA ASN A 88 5.29 15.86 -13.71
C ASN A 88 5.87 16.62 -12.49
N GLU A 89 6.56 17.74 -12.75
CA GLU A 89 7.26 18.51 -11.71
C GLU A 89 6.30 19.13 -10.68
N GLU A 90 5.12 19.59 -11.09
CA GLU A 90 4.10 20.09 -10.16
C GLU A 90 3.60 18.99 -9.21
N GLY A 91 3.39 17.78 -9.75
CA GLY A 91 3.08 16.59 -8.98
C GLY A 91 4.18 16.21 -7.99
N ILE A 92 5.45 16.31 -8.41
CA ILE A 92 6.60 16.12 -7.51
C ILE A 92 6.58 17.16 -6.40
N SER A 93 6.39 18.46 -6.70
CA SER A 93 6.32 19.52 -5.69
C SER A 93 5.17 19.30 -4.70
N LYS A 94 4.00 18.90 -5.19
CA LYS A 94 2.84 18.57 -4.34
C LYS A 94 3.15 17.40 -3.41
N LEU A 95 3.74 16.33 -3.93
CA LEU A 95 4.11 15.16 -3.13
C LEU A 95 5.27 15.47 -2.16
N ASN A 96 6.18 16.37 -2.50
CA ASN A 96 7.26 16.83 -1.62
C ASN A 96 6.70 17.62 -0.41
N ALA A 97 5.71 18.49 -0.65
CA ALA A 97 5.01 19.19 0.43
C ALA A 97 4.21 18.23 1.32
N LEU A 98 3.53 17.24 0.71
CA LEU A 98 2.84 16.19 1.45
C LEU A 98 3.82 15.39 2.34
N ALA A 99 4.98 15.01 1.79
CA ALA A 99 6.02 14.29 2.49
C ALA A 99 6.52 15.06 3.72
N LEU A 100 6.81 16.35 3.55
CA LEU A 100 7.24 17.22 4.64
C LEU A 100 6.22 17.26 5.78
N ASN A 101 4.94 17.51 5.47
CA ASN A 101 3.87 17.53 6.48
C ASN A 101 3.72 16.18 7.20
N ALA A 102 3.78 15.06 6.45
CA ALA A 102 3.69 13.71 7.00
C ALA A 102 4.85 13.39 7.96
N THR A 103 6.06 13.82 7.62
CA THR A 103 7.23 13.66 8.49
C THR A 103 7.15 14.56 9.73
N GLU A 104 6.85 15.85 9.57
CA GLU A 104 6.84 16.80 10.68
C GLU A 104 5.75 16.51 11.72
N GLN A 105 4.56 16.10 11.28
CA GLN A 105 3.41 15.95 12.17
C GLN A 105 3.22 14.53 12.71
N PHE A 106 3.59 13.51 11.93
CA PHE A 106 3.33 12.11 12.27
C PHE A 106 4.57 11.22 12.24
N ASN A 107 5.76 11.78 12.01
CA ASN A 107 7.02 11.03 11.86
C ASN A 107 6.93 9.93 10.78
N ILE A 108 6.15 10.19 9.73
CA ILE A 108 6.00 9.27 8.61
C ILE A 108 7.15 9.48 7.65
N ARG A 109 7.95 8.43 7.47
CA ARG A 109 9.05 8.45 6.51
C ARG A 109 8.49 8.43 5.09
N THR A 110 9.01 9.31 4.25
CA THR A 110 8.72 9.34 2.82
C THR A 110 10.00 9.21 2.02
N VAL A 111 10.02 8.30 1.05
CA VAL A 111 11.16 8.10 0.15
C VAL A 111 10.71 8.19 -1.31
N LEU A 112 11.65 8.51 -2.21
CA LEU A 112 11.42 8.51 -3.65
C LEU A 112 12.17 7.34 -4.30
N LEU A 113 11.47 6.57 -5.14
CA LEU A 113 12.05 5.52 -5.98
C LEU A 113 12.12 5.99 -7.43
N THR A 114 13.28 5.80 -8.05
CA THR A 114 13.50 6.09 -9.46
C THR A 114 14.36 5.03 -10.15
N THR A 115 14.34 5.01 -11.48
CA THR A 115 15.26 4.21 -12.29
C THR A 115 16.39 5.06 -12.87
N ASN A 116 16.38 6.38 -12.62
CA ASN A 116 17.43 7.29 -13.06
C ASN A 116 18.76 7.01 -12.37
N SER A 117 19.84 7.51 -12.96
CA SER A 117 21.15 7.44 -12.32
C SER A 117 21.21 8.30 -11.06
N ALA A 118 22.13 7.98 -10.15
CA ALA A 118 22.31 8.77 -8.93
C ALA A 118 22.69 10.22 -9.20
N GLN A 119 23.43 10.48 -10.28
CA GLN A 119 23.78 11.83 -10.71
C GLN A 119 22.53 12.63 -11.14
N GLU A 120 21.72 12.07 -12.03
CA GLU A 120 20.49 12.73 -12.49
C GLU A 120 19.51 12.97 -11.33
N ALA A 121 19.42 12.01 -10.41
CA ALA A 121 18.58 12.11 -9.24
C ALA A 121 19.05 13.19 -8.26
N ASP A 122 20.36 13.34 -8.04
CA ASP A 122 20.93 14.40 -7.23
C ASP A 122 20.70 15.79 -7.85
N GLU A 123 20.90 15.94 -9.15
CA GLU A 123 20.62 17.18 -9.89
C GLU A 123 19.14 17.55 -9.80
N PHE A 124 18.25 16.58 -10.00
CA PHE A 124 16.81 16.75 -9.88
C PHE A 124 16.40 17.11 -8.44
N SER A 125 16.97 16.43 -7.45
CA SER A 125 16.73 16.68 -6.03
C SER A 125 17.07 18.12 -5.64
N LYS A 126 18.24 18.60 -6.05
CA LYS A 126 18.69 19.98 -5.80
C LYS A 126 17.79 21.00 -6.48
N ARG A 127 17.40 20.75 -7.74
CA ARG A 127 16.52 21.64 -8.50
C ARG A 127 15.14 21.76 -7.86
N MET A 128 14.54 20.62 -7.52
CA MET A 128 13.19 20.54 -6.95
C MET A 128 13.15 20.74 -5.44
N LYS A 129 14.32 20.85 -4.79
CA LYS A 129 14.50 20.94 -3.33
C LYS A 129 13.77 19.81 -2.62
N LEU A 130 14.02 18.58 -3.05
CA LEU A 130 13.38 17.41 -2.48
C LEU A 130 13.83 17.22 -1.03
N PHE A 131 12.85 17.02 -0.16
CA PHE A 131 13.06 16.64 1.24
C PHE A 131 13.32 15.14 1.38
N THR A 132 12.73 14.34 0.48
CA THR A 132 12.74 12.88 0.54
C THR A 132 14.09 12.30 0.15
N GLU A 133 14.49 11.24 0.84
CA GLU A 133 15.62 10.40 0.42
C GLU A 133 15.29 9.69 -0.90
N ILE A 134 16.30 9.54 -1.76
CA ILE A 134 16.15 8.88 -3.07
C ILE A 134 16.80 7.51 -3.04
N PHE A 135 16.04 6.51 -3.48
CA PHE A 135 16.49 5.15 -3.71
C PHE A 135 16.21 4.73 -5.16
N TYR A 136 16.85 3.64 -5.55
CA TYR A 136 16.91 3.16 -6.91
C TYR A 136 16.30 1.77 -7.00
N ALA A 137 15.54 1.55 -8.06
CA ALA A 137 14.83 0.30 -8.31
C ALA A 137 14.58 0.10 -9.81
N ASP A 138 14.30 -1.14 -10.20
CA ASP A 138 14.04 -1.48 -11.60
C ASP A 138 12.70 -0.94 -12.13
N ALA A 139 12.68 -0.56 -13.41
CA ALA A 139 11.51 0.03 -14.06
C ALA A 139 10.27 -0.88 -14.08
N VAL A 140 10.47 -2.19 -14.24
CA VAL A 140 9.38 -3.15 -14.43
C VAL A 140 8.55 -3.30 -13.13
N PRO A 141 9.17 -3.56 -11.96
CA PRO A 141 8.47 -3.50 -10.68
C PRO A 141 7.78 -2.16 -10.43
N LEU A 142 8.50 -1.03 -10.60
CA LEU A 142 7.95 0.30 -10.33
C LEU A 142 6.67 0.60 -11.13
N LYS A 143 6.71 0.39 -12.46
CA LYS A 143 5.56 0.61 -13.35
C LYS A 143 4.38 -0.32 -13.03
N SER A 144 4.65 -1.49 -12.47
CA SER A 144 3.61 -2.43 -12.06
C SER A 144 2.91 -2.01 -10.77
N MET A 145 3.65 -1.38 -9.85
CA MET A 145 3.11 -0.85 -8.60
C MET A 145 2.30 0.42 -8.85
N VAL A 146 2.89 1.38 -9.55
CA VAL A 146 2.30 2.70 -9.82
C VAL A 146 2.57 3.05 -11.29
N ARG A 147 1.50 3.19 -12.08
CA ARG A 147 1.60 3.59 -13.50
C ARG A 147 1.77 5.10 -13.69
N ALA A 148 1.61 5.87 -12.62
CA ALA A 148 1.78 7.32 -12.60
C ALA A 148 3.26 7.70 -12.54
N ASN A 149 3.60 8.89 -13.04
CA ASN A 149 4.95 9.46 -12.98
C ASN A 149 4.87 10.97 -12.65
N PRO A 150 4.84 11.36 -11.37
CA PRO A 150 4.96 10.50 -10.19
C PRO A 150 3.62 9.90 -9.73
N GLY A 151 3.69 8.87 -8.88
CA GLY A 151 2.60 8.55 -7.97
C GLY A 151 3.13 8.17 -6.60
N VAL A 152 2.25 7.80 -5.68
CA VAL A 152 2.60 7.54 -4.29
C VAL A 152 1.89 6.31 -3.76
N LEU A 153 2.61 5.51 -2.97
CA LEU A 153 2.13 4.34 -2.25
C LEU A 153 2.07 4.67 -0.76
N LEU A 154 1.00 4.24 -0.10
CA LEU A 154 0.95 4.10 1.35
C LEU A 154 1.20 2.64 1.71
N LEU A 155 2.24 2.40 2.52
CA LEU A 155 2.66 1.08 2.94
C LEU A 155 2.62 0.97 4.46
N LYS A 156 2.41 -0.26 4.94
CA LYS A 156 2.56 -0.64 6.34
C LYS A 156 2.83 -2.14 6.44
N ASN A 157 3.95 -2.50 7.06
CA ASN A 157 4.35 -3.86 7.38
C ASN A 157 4.24 -4.83 6.19
N GLY A 158 4.84 -4.46 5.05
CA GLY A 158 4.83 -5.26 3.82
C GLY A 158 3.53 -5.19 3.02
N VAL A 159 2.53 -4.44 3.49
CA VAL A 159 1.21 -4.34 2.84
C VAL A 159 1.05 -2.96 2.19
N VAL A 160 0.72 -2.94 0.90
CA VAL A 160 0.23 -1.72 0.23
C VAL A 160 -1.19 -1.47 0.71
N ILE A 161 -1.35 -0.39 1.46
CA ILE A 161 -2.62 0.06 2.01
C ILE A 161 -3.42 0.76 0.91
N ASP A 162 -2.77 1.65 0.17
CA ASP A 162 -3.37 2.32 -0.98
C ASP A 162 -2.30 2.90 -1.92
N LYS A 163 -2.72 3.37 -3.10
CA LYS A 163 -1.87 4.00 -4.09
C LYS A 163 -2.60 5.02 -4.94
N TRP A 164 -1.90 6.11 -5.26
CA TRP A 164 -2.49 7.21 -6.01
C TRP A 164 -1.56 7.73 -7.10
N HIS A 165 -2.20 8.20 -8.17
CA HIS A 165 -1.58 9.12 -9.11
C HIS A 165 -1.45 10.51 -8.44
N TYR A 166 -0.42 11.30 -8.76
CA TYR A 166 -0.20 12.62 -8.11
C TYR A 166 -1.43 13.55 -8.14
N ASN A 167 -2.20 13.53 -9.23
CA ASN A 167 -3.45 14.28 -9.37
C ASN A 167 -4.59 13.81 -8.45
N ALA A 168 -4.59 12.55 -8.03
CA ALA A 168 -5.67 11.94 -7.25
C ALA A 168 -5.24 11.58 -5.83
N VAL A 169 -4.03 11.98 -5.40
CA VAL A 169 -3.61 11.81 -4.01
C VAL A 169 -4.49 12.68 -3.11
N PRO A 170 -5.04 12.11 -2.02
CA PRO A 170 -5.74 12.90 -1.01
C PRO A 170 -4.83 13.96 -0.41
N SER A 171 -5.44 14.99 0.16
CA SER A 171 -4.75 15.98 0.96
C SER A 171 -4.11 15.36 2.20
N PHE A 172 -3.19 16.09 2.82
CA PHE A 172 -2.57 15.68 4.06
C PHE A 172 -3.61 15.40 5.16
N ASP A 173 -4.59 16.30 5.32
CA ASP A 173 -5.62 16.19 6.36
C ASP A 173 -6.49 14.94 6.18
N GLU A 174 -6.87 14.63 4.93
CA GLU A 174 -7.63 13.42 4.60
C GLU A 174 -6.84 12.15 4.91
N LEU A 175 -5.54 12.12 4.57
CA LEU A 175 -4.67 10.98 4.91
C LEU A 175 -4.49 10.85 6.42
N ALA A 176 -4.34 11.98 7.13
CA ALA A 176 -4.17 12.00 8.57
C ALA A 176 -5.40 11.41 9.28
N GLU A 177 -6.59 11.90 8.94
CA GLU A 177 -7.87 11.42 9.50
C GLU A 177 -8.11 9.94 9.19
N GLN A 178 -7.82 9.52 7.96
CA GLN A 178 -8.13 8.16 7.53
C GLN A 178 -7.14 7.12 8.10
N TYR A 179 -5.86 7.47 8.20
CA TYR A 179 -4.77 6.52 8.46
C TYR A 179 -3.84 6.87 9.62
N PHE A 180 -3.46 8.13 9.82
CA PHE A 180 -2.31 8.48 10.69
C PHE A 180 -2.69 8.74 12.15
N THR A 181 -3.93 9.16 12.42
CA THR A 181 -4.42 9.43 13.78
C THR A 181 -4.99 8.21 14.50
N LYS A 182 -4.88 7.01 13.93
CA LYS A 182 -5.48 5.76 14.45
C LYS A 182 -4.49 4.83 15.14
#